data_AF-A0A7Y7EAU1-F1
#
_entry.id   AF-A0A7Y7EAU1-F1
#
_cell.length_a   1.000
_cell.length_b   1.000
_cell.length_c   1.000
_cell.angle_alpha   90.00
_cell.angle_beta   90.00
_cell.angle_gamma   90.00
#
_symmetry.space_group_name_H-M   'P 1'
#
loop_
_entity.id
_entity.type
_entity.pdbx_description
1 polymer ?
#
loop_
_entity_poly.entity_id
_entity_poly.type
_entity_poly.pdbx_seq_one_letter_code
_entity_poly.pdbx_strand_id
1 'polypeptide(L)'
;ANDVAKYFAIIPAMFAVAYPGLDKLNIMSLHSPQSAILSAVIFNALIIVALVPLALKGVRYRPMSADAMLRRNLLIYGLGGLISPFIGIKIIDLLISLIPGIG
;
A
#
# COMPACT_ATOMS: atom_id res chain seq x y z
N ALA A 1 3.43 -4.43 7.42
CA ALA A 1 3.49 -3.07 6.85
C ALA A 1 2.47 -2.90 5.72
N ASN A 2 2.55 -3.71 4.64
CA ASN A 2 1.54 -3.73 3.56
C ASN A 2 0.09 -3.94 4.04
N ASP A 3 -0.13 -4.88 4.96
CA ASP A 3 -1.50 -5.19 5.42
C ASP A 3 -2.14 -4.05 6.22
N VAL A 4 -1.31 -3.21 6.88
CA VAL A 4 -1.79 -2.00 7.57
C VAL A 4 -2.38 -1.02 6.56
N ALA A 5 -1.67 -0.77 5.45
CA ALA A 5 -2.17 0.10 4.38
C ALA A 5 -3.49 -0.43 3.78
N LYS A 6 -3.62 -1.76 3.60
CA LYS A 6 -4.87 -2.39 3.14
C LYS A 6 -6.02 -2.15 4.11
N TYR A 7 -5.79 -2.32 5.41
CA TYR A 7 -6.84 -2.06 6.41
C TYR A 7 -7.28 -0.59 6.41
N PHE A 8 -6.34 0.35 6.29
CA PHE A 8 -6.66 1.78 6.18
C PHE A 8 -7.38 2.15 4.87
N ALA A 9 -7.14 1.46 3.77
CA ALA A 9 -7.83 1.70 2.51
C ALA A 9 -9.24 1.06 2.47
N ILE A 10 -9.37 -0.18 2.97
CA ILE A 10 -10.57 -0.99 2.79
C ILE A 10 -11.61 -0.75 3.90
N ILE A 11 -11.20 -0.59 5.16
CA ILE A 11 -12.15 -0.42 6.27
C ILE A 11 -13.00 0.84 6.09
N PRO A 12 -12.44 2.04 5.85
CA PRO A 12 -13.26 3.24 5.63
C PRO A 12 -14.18 3.08 4.42
N ALA A 13 -13.68 2.50 3.33
CA ALA A 13 -14.46 2.24 2.12
C ALA A 13 -15.69 1.33 2.38
N MET A 14 -15.50 0.17 3.02
CA MET A 14 -16.60 -0.76 3.26
C MET A 14 -17.67 -0.21 4.19
N PHE A 15 -17.31 0.67 5.12
CA PHE A 15 -18.24 1.17 6.13
C PHE A 15 -18.71 2.62 5.90
N ALA A 16 -18.20 3.33 4.89
CA ALA A 16 -18.65 4.69 4.56
C ALA A 16 -20.17 4.78 4.30
N VAL A 17 -20.76 3.71 3.75
CA VAL A 17 -22.22 3.63 3.47
C VAL A 17 -23.04 3.40 4.75
N ALA A 18 -22.49 2.69 5.74
CA ALA A 18 -23.21 2.31 6.96
C ALA A 18 -22.94 3.27 8.14
N TYR A 19 -21.77 3.88 8.19
CA TYR A 19 -21.32 4.78 9.26
C TYR A 19 -20.52 5.95 8.67
N PRO A 20 -21.18 7.06 8.27
CA PRO A 20 -20.52 8.23 7.68
C PRO A 20 -19.47 8.88 8.60
N GLY A 21 -19.46 8.58 9.90
CA GLY A 21 -18.40 9.00 10.82
C GLY A 21 -17.02 8.37 10.55
N LEU A 22 -16.96 7.23 9.86
CA LEU A 22 -15.73 6.54 9.48
C LEU A 22 -15.04 7.16 8.25
N ASP A 23 -15.71 8.08 7.56
CA ASP A 23 -15.11 8.83 6.45
C ASP A 23 -13.92 9.68 6.91
N LYS A 24 -13.89 10.06 8.22
CA LYS A 24 -12.75 10.72 8.86
C LYS A 24 -11.50 9.83 9.02
N LEU A 25 -11.64 8.51 8.93
CA LEU A 25 -10.51 7.56 8.91
C LEU A 25 -9.96 7.34 7.50
N ASN A 26 -10.56 7.94 6.46
CA ASN A 26 -10.01 7.99 5.11
C ASN A 26 -8.79 8.94 5.07
N ILE A 27 -7.71 8.55 5.76
CA ILE A 27 -6.42 9.26 5.79
C ILE A 27 -5.84 9.40 4.37
N MET A 28 -6.24 8.52 3.45
CA MET A 28 -5.80 8.52 2.07
C MET A 28 -6.66 9.39 1.13
N SER A 29 -7.77 9.97 1.58
CA SER A 29 -8.71 10.78 0.78
C SER A 29 -9.01 10.16 -0.59
N LEU A 30 -9.35 8.86 -0.61
CA LEU A 30 -9.69 8.13 -1.84
C LEU A 30 -11.06 8.58 -2.36
N HIS A 31 -11.23 8.60 -3.69
CA HIS A 31 -12.37 9.25 -4.36
C HIS A 31 -13.70 8.54 -4.10
N SER A 32 -13.71 7.19 -4.12
CA SER A 32 -14.88 6.39 -3.78
C SER A 32 -14.51 5.07 -3.08
N PRO A 33 -15.42 4.47 -2.31
CA PRO A 33 -15.23 3.15 -1.74
C PRO A 33 -14.89 2.06 -2.76
N GLN A 34 -15.52 2.10 -3.94
CA GLN A 34 -15.26 1.12 -5.00
C GLN A 34 -13.85 1.29 -5.59
N SER A 35 -13.43 2.53 -5.86
CA SER A 35 -12.10 2.80 -6.42
C SER A 35 -10.99 2.44 -5.43
N ALA A 36 -11.22 2.65 -4.13
CA ALA A 36 -10.29 2.28 -3.07
C ALA A 36 -10.01 0.77 -3.03
N ILE A 37 -11.06 -0.05 -3.07
CA ILE A 37 -10.93 -1.52 -3.06
C ILE A 37 -10.22 -1.99 -4.33
N LEU A 38 -10.63 -1.46 -5.49
CA LEU A 38 -10.06 -1.83 -6.79
C LEU A 38 -8.57 -1.46 -6.86
N SER A 39 -8.20 -0.28 -6.38
CA SER A 39 -6.81 0.18 -6.29
C SER A 39 -5.95 -0.68 -5.38
N ALA A 40 -6.48 -1.09 -4.22
CA ALA A 40 -5.78 -1.98 -3.30
C ALA A 40 -5.53 -3.37 -3.90
N VAL A 41 -6.50 -3.92 -4.65
CA VAL A 41 -6.36 -5.20 -5.35
C VAL A 41 -5.32 -5.10 -6.48
N ILE A 42 -5.41 -4.05 -7.31
CA ILE A 42 -4.44 -3.82 -8.41
C ILE A 42 -3.02 -3.65 -7.86
N PHE A 43 -2.86 -2.88 -6.78
CA PHE A 43 -1.55 -2.72 -6.15
C PHE A 43 -0.94 -4.05 -5.73
N ASN A 44 -1.73 -4.95 -5.12
CA ASN A 44 -1.25 -6.28 -4.74
C ASN A 44 -0.83 -7.13 -5.95
N ALA A 45 -1.55 -7.05 -7.06
CA ALA A 45 -1.17 -7.75 -8.29
C ALA A 45 0.17 -7.23 -8.83
N LEU A 46 0.34 -5.90 -8.89
CA LEU A 46 1.55 -5.26 -9.41
C LEU A 46 2.77 -5.48 -8.50
N ILE A 47 2.59 -5.38 -7.17
CA ILE A 47 3.71 -5.47 -6.23
C ILE A 47 4.34 -6.86 -6.22
N ILE A 48 3.56 -7.93 -6.44
CA ILE A 48 4.10 -9.29 -6.57
C ILE A 48 5.01 -9.38 -7.79
N VAL A 49 4.55 -8.93 -8.96
CA VAL A 49 5.34 -8.95 -10.20
C VAL A 49 6.62 -8.13 -10.05
N ALA A 50 6.56 -6.98 -9.36
CA ALA A 50 7.73 -6.15 -9.09
C ALA A 50 8.73 -6.80 -8.11
N LEU A 51 8.24 -7.55 -7.12
CA LEU A 51 9.08 -8.19 -6.10
C LEU A 51 9.70 -9.52 -6.54
N VAL A 52 9.09 -10.24 -7.50
CA VAL A 52 9.64 -11.52 -7.99
C VAL A 52 11.08 -11.39 -8.50
N PRO A 53 11.44 -10.42 -9.37
CA PRO A 53 12.83 -10.23 -9.80
C PRO A 53 13.77 -9.89 -8.65
N LEU A 54 13.30 -9.14 -7.65
CA LEU A 54 14.08 -8.79 -6.47
C LEU A 54 14.35 -10.03 -5.61
N ALA A 55 13.36 -10.90 -5.44
CA ALA A 55 13.50 -12.17 -4.72
C ALA A 55 14.49 -13.11 -5.44
N LEU A 56 14.47 -13.16 -6.78
CA LEU A 56 15.38 -13.99 -7.57
C LEU A 56 16.83 -13.48 -7.56
N LYS A 57 17.04 -12.16 -7.58
CA LYS A 57 18.40 -11.57 -7.52
C LYS A 57 19.04 -11.69 -6.14
N GLY A 58 18.23 -11.89 -5.10
CA GLY A 58 18.68 -11.88 -3.71
C GLY A 58 19.13 -10.48 -3.25
N VAL A 59 19.20 -10.32 -1.93
CA VAL A 59 19.67 -9.06 -1.33
C VAL A 59 21.18 -9.14 -1.12
N ARG A 60 21.93 -8.16 -1.65
CA ARG A 60 23.39 -8.09 -1.43
C ARG A 60 23.71 -8.04 0.07
N TYR A 61 24.31 -9.11 0.57
CA TYR A 61 24.79 -9.18 1.94
C TYR A 61 25.96 -8.19 2.14
N ARG A 62 25.92 -7.43 3.24
CA ARG A 62 27.04 -6.60 3.70
C ARG A 62 27.42 -7.06 5.09
N PRO A 63 28.69 -7.41 5.36
CA PRO A 63 29.12 -7.82 6.69
C PRO A 63 28.95 -6.64 7.65
N MET A 64 28.07 -6.82 8.63
CA MET A 64 27.75 -5.86 9.67
C MET A 64 27.44 -6.63 10.96
N SER A 65 27.57 -5.98 12.12
CA SER A 65 27.09 -6.55 13.38
C SER A 65 25.57 -6.78 13.34
N ALA A 66 25.09 -7.78 14.08
CA ALA A 66 23.68 -8.19 14.04
C ALA A 66 22.72 -7.04 14.40
N ASP A 67 23.09 -6.20 15.36
CA ASP A 67 22.32 -5.01 15.78
C ASP A 67 22.23 -3.97 14.65
N ALA A 68 23.35 -3.70 13.98
CA ALA A 68 23.42 -2.72 12.89
C ALA A 68 22.66 -3.22 11.65
N MET A 69 22.74 -4.52 11.37
CA MET A 69 22.00 -5.17 10.28
C MET A 69 20.49 -5.14 10.52
N LEU A 70 20.04 -5.44 11.74
CA LEU A 70 18.63 -5.39 12.11
C LEU A 70 18.06 -3.97 11.97
N ARG A 71 18.73 -2.96 12.52
CA ARG A 71 18.30 -1.56 12.40
C ARG A 71 18.20 -1.12 10.94
N ARG A 72 19.21 -1.45 10.13
CA ARG A 72 19.22 -1.11 8.70
C ARG A 72 18.10 -1.81 7.93
N ASN A 73 17.83 -3.08 8.22
CA ASN A 73 16.73 -3.80 7.58
C ASN A 73 15.37 -3.25 7.99
N LEU A 74 15.16 -2.91 9.26
CA LEU A 74 13.93 -2.27 9.73
C LEU A 74 13.73 -0.89 9.10
N LEU A 75 14.78 -0.08 9.00
CA LEU A 75 14.70 1.24 8.37
C LEU A 75 14.42 1.15 6.86
N ILE A 76 15.09 0.27 6.12
CA ILE A 76 14.93 0.21 4.66
C ILE A 76 13.67 -0.58 4.29
N TYR A 77 13.55 -1.83 4.76
CA TYR A 77 12.47 -2.73 4.38
C TYR A 77 11.21 -2.52 5.21
N GLY A 78 11.34 -2.12 6.48
CA GLY A 78 10.19 -1.78 7.33
C GLY A 78 9.56 -0.45 6.91
N LEU A 79 10.34 0.62 6.80
CA LEU A 79 9.84 1.94 6.40
C LEU A 79 9.44 1.97 4.92
N GLY A 80 10.26 1.39 4.03
CA GLY A 80 9.94 1.26 2.61
C GLY A 80 8.69 0.40 2.39
N GLY A 81 8.56 -0.72 3.11
CA GLY A 81 7.36 -1.57 3.06
C GLY A 81 6.12 -0.93 3.70
N LEU A 82 6.29 0.09 4.55
CA LEU A 82 5.19 0.87 5.10
C LEU A 82 4.74 1.96 4.13
N ILE A 83 5.67 2.72 3.54
CA ILE A 83 5.34 3.89 2.71
C ILE A 83 4.90 3.49 1.29
N SER A 84 5.58 2.51 0.69
CA SER A 84 5.31 2.04 -0.69
C SER A 84 3.83 1.74 -0.98
N PRO A 85 3.09 0.97 -0.15
CA PRO A 85 1.68 0.70 -0.41
C PRO A 85 0.78 1.94 -0.35
N PHE A 86 1.05 2.90 0.54
CA PHE A 86 0.24 4.12 0.61
C PHE A 86 0.39 4.96 -0.68
N ILE A 87 1.63 5.13 -1.15
CA ILE A 87 1.90 5.88 -2.37
C ILE A 87 1.34 5.13 -3.59
N GLY A 88 1.58 3.82 -3.68
CA GLY A 88 1.13 3.01 -4.81
C GLY A 88 -0.39 2.97 -4.95
N ILE A 89 -1.12 2.70 -3.87
CA ILE A 89 -2.59 2.65 -3.88
C ILE A 89 -3.15 4.03 -4.25
N LYS A 90 -2.61 5.12 -3.71
CA LYS A 90 -3.08 6.48 -4.04
C LYS A 90 -2.86 6.83 -5.51
N ILE A 91 -1.70 6.48 -6.08
CA ILE A 91 -1.43 6.73 -7.50
C ILE A 91 -2.41 5.93 -8.37
N ILE A 92 -2.66 4.67 -8.03
CA ILE A 92 -3.59 3.81 -8.77
C ILE A 92 -5.02 4.38 -8.67
N ASP A 93 -5.45 4.81 -7.49
CA ASP A 93 -6.77 5.41 -7.27
C ASP A 93 -6.96 6.68 -8.10
N LEU A 94 -5.95 7.56 -8.11
CA LEU A 94 -5.97 8.77 -8.94
C LEU A 94 -6.06 8.42 -10.43
N LEU A 95 -5.28 7.44 -10.91
CA LEU A 95 -5.32 7.01 -12.30
C LEU A 95 -6.68 6.42 -12.69
N ILE A 96 -7.32 5.67 -11.80
CA ILE A 96 -8.66 5.11 -12.05
C ILE A 96 -9.73 6.19 -12.01
N SER A 97 -9.64 7.15 -11.08
CA SER A 97 -10.60 8.25 -10.97
C SER A 97 -10.63 9.16 -12.21
N LEU A 98 -9.54 9.18 -12.98
CA LEU A 98 -9.44 9.91 -14.26
C LEU A 98 -10.19 9.20 -15.42
N ILE A 99 -10.63 7.95 -15.24
CA ILE A 99 -11.36 7.18 -16.26
C ILE A 99 -12.86 7.44 -16.10
N PRO A 100 -13.55 8.05 -17.09
CA PRO A 100 -14.98 8.34 -17.00
C PRO A 100 -15.80 7.05 -16.84
N GLY A 101 -16.63 6.98 -15.79
CA GLY A 101 -17.50 5.83 -15.47
C GLY A 101 -17.10 5.02 -14.23
N ILE A 102 -15.95 5.32 -13.60
CA ILE A 102 -15.45 4.64 -12.39
C ILE A 102 -15.26 5.62 -11.20
N GLY A 103 -15.30 6.93 -11.47
CA GLY A 103 -15.16 8.01 -10.46
C GLY A 103 -16.45 8.36 -9.74
#